data_AF-A0A944I7Y7-F1
#
_entry.id   AF-A0A944I7Y7-F1
#
_cell.length_a   1.000
_cell.length_b   1.000
_cell.length_c   1.000
_cell.angle_alpha   90.00
_cell.angle_beta   90.00
_cell.angle_gamma   90.00
#
_symmetry.space_group_name_H-M   'P 1'
#
loop_
_entity.id
_entity.type
_entity.pdbx_description
1 polymer ?
#
loop_
_entity_poly.entity_id
_entity_poly.type
_entity_poly.pdbx_seq_one_letter_code
_entity_poly.pdbx_strand_id
1 'polypeptide(L)'
;MHNNLGRNVIRWDTLAAVALHWSKADNPAGENYSIELCPTVPVDRDDPIMRGLVRDEEPLRPGLPCLCYRIVANGPYREPMIEAIRQHAPRLWLGETEREPDYFGRPA
;
A
#
# COMPACT_ATOMS: atom_id res chain seq x y z
N MET A 1 -8.66 -2.00 13.43
CA MET A 1 -8.67 -0.89 14.42
C MET A 1 -9.66 0.15 13.95
N HIS A 2 -10.40 0.81 14.85
CA HIS A 2 -11.43 1.78 14.45
C HIS A 2 -11.07 3.21 14.85
N ASN A 3 -11.40 4.22 14.04
CA ASN A 3 -11.35 5.63 14.45
C ASN A 3 -12.58 6.00 15.30
N ASN A 4 -12.66 7.26 15.74
CA ASN A 4 -13.77 7.77 16.58
C ASN A 4 -15.15 7.72 15.90
N LEU A 5 -15.20 7.43 14.60
CA LEU A 5 -16.42 7.26 13.80
C LEU A 5 -16.72 5.76 13.53
N GLY A 6 -15.99 4.84 14.17
CA GLY A 6 -16.15 3.40 13.97
C GLY A 6 -15.60 2.87 12.65
N ARG A 7 -14.79 3.63 11.91
CA ARG A 7 -14.25 3.19 10.61
C ARG A 7 -12.95 2.44 10.78
N ASN A 8 -12.75 1.38 9.99
CA ASN A 8 -11.47 0.69 9.95
C ASN A 8 -10.36 1.62 9.45
N VAL A 9 -9.28 1.67 10.22
CA VAL A 9 -8.09 2.49 9.93
C VAL A 9 -6.82 1.66 10.12
N ILE A 10 -5.86 1.88 9.22
CA ILE A 10 -4.47 1.48 9.41
C ILE A 10 -3.75 2.69 10.00
N ARG A 11 -3.14 2.55 11.17
CA ARG A 11 -2.43 3.65 11.83
C ARG A 11 -0.98 3.70 11.38
N TRP A 12 -0.45 4.89 11.11
CA TRP A 12 0.96 5.08 10.74
C TRP A 12 1.94 4.50 11.75
N ASP A 13 1.66 4.59 13.05
CA ASP A 13 2.54 4.08 14.11
C ASP A 13 2.55 2.55 14.23
N THR A 14 1.68 1.86 13.49
CA THR A 14 1.65 0.39 13.40
C THR A 14 2.40 -0.15 12.20
N LEU A 15 3.08 0.73 11.44
CA LEU A 15 3.80 0.38 10.22
C LEU A 15 5.31 0.42 10.42
N ALA A 16 5.99 -0.55 9.82
CA ALA A 16 7.44 -0.64 9.71
C ALA A 16 7.96 0.10 8.47
N ALA A 17 7.14 0.18 7.43
CA ALA A 17 7.49 0.82 6.17
C ALA A 17 6.25 1.16 5.34
N VAL A 18 6.45 2.09 4.41
CA VAL A 18 5.48 2.48 3.38
C VAL A 18 6.24 2.65 2.07
N ALA A 19 5.72 2.09 0.98
CA ALA A 19 6.26 2.30 -0.37
C ALA A 19 5.14 2.60 -1.36
N LEU A 20 5.49 3.18 -2.49
CA LEU A 20 4.59 3.30 -3.64
C LEU A 20 5.14 2.47 -4.79
N HIS A 21 4.32 1.58 -5.30
CA HIS A 21 4.61 0.88 -6.54
C HIS A 21 3.87 1.53 -7.68
N TRP A 22 4.48 1.54 -8.86
CA TRP A 22 3.82 1.94 -10.09
C TRP A 22 4.14 0.95 -11.19
N SER A 23 3.21 0.81 -12.13
CA SER A 23 3.43 -0.01 -13.32
C SER A 23 2.72 0.59 -14.52
N LYS A 24 3.27 0.30 -15.70
CA LYS A 24 2.62 0.64 -16.96
C LYS A 24 1.32 -0.15 -17.09
N ALA A 25 0.28 0.53 -17.54
CA ALA A 25 -1.04 -0.04 -17.72
C ALA A 25 -1.48 0.12 -19.17
N ASP A 26 -2.13 -0.90 -19.72
CA ASP A 26 -2.81 -0.83 -21.02
C ASP A 26 -4.17 -0.12 -20.88
N ASN A 27 -4.15 1.11 -20.39
CA ASN A 27 -5.33 1.95 -20.22
C ASN A 27 -5.02 3.43 -20.56
N PRO A 28 -6.03 4.29 -20.79
CA PRO A 28 -5.82 5.69 -21.16
C PRO A 28 -5.08 6.54 -20.12
N ALA A 29 -5.02 6.09 -18.86
CA ALA A 29 -4.28 6.77 -17.79
C ALA A 29 -2.78 6.45 -17.81
N GLY A 30 -2.35 5.43 -18.57
CA GLY A 30 -0.94 5.08 -18.82
C GLY A 30 -0.23 4.35 -17.67
N GLU A 31 -0.59 4.65 -16.43
CA GLU A 31 0.06 4.11 -15.23
C GLU A 31 -0.95 3.79 -14.13
N ASN A 32 -0.70 2.69 -13.42
CA ASN A 32 -1.39 2.31 -12.20
C ASN A 32 -0.45 2.44 -11.01
N TYR A 33 -1.02 2.69 -9.83
CA TYR A 33 -0.26 2.89 -8.62
C TYR A 33 -0.81 2.04 -7.48
N SER A 34 0.05 1.69 -6.54
CA SER A 34 -0.38 1.21 -5.24
C SER A 34 0.48 1.79 -4.13
N ILE A 35 -0.12 1.92 -2.95
CA ILE A 35 0.61 2.10 -1.71
C ILE A 35 0.70 0.75 -1.00
N GLU A 36 1.91 0.38 -0.62
CA GLU A 36 2.22 -0.80 0.16
C GLU A 36 2.48 -0.38 1.61
N LEU A 37 1.74 -0.96 2.54
CA LEU A 37 1.82 -0.68 3.97
C LEU A 37 2.30 -1.93 4.68
N CYS A 38 3.53 -1.92 5.21
CA CYS A 38 4.14 -3.05 5.91
C CYS A 38 3.90 -2.91 7.42
N PRO A 39 3.03 -3.70 8.06
CA PRO A 39 2.74 -3.58 9.48
C PRO A 39 3.86 -4.16 10.37
N THR A 40 4.11 -3.56 11.53
CA THR A 40 4.95 -4.16 12.58
C THR A 40 4.22 -5.23 13.39
N VAL A 41 2.89 -5.22 13.32
CA VAL A 41 2.00 -6.11 14.06
C VAL A 41 1.54 -7.28 13.19
N PRO A 42 1.18 -8.42 13.79
CA PRO A 42 0.55 -9.53 13.06
C PRO A 42 -0.66 -9.06 12.27
N VAL A 43 -0.75 -9.48 11.00
CA VAL A 43 -1.90 -9.24 10.12
C VAL A 43 -2.92 -10.35 10.33
N ASP A 44 -4.14 -9.98 10.71
CA ASP A 44 -5.28 -10.88 10.67
C ASP A 44 -5.76 -11.04 9.22
N ARG A 45 -5.54 -12.24 8.65
CA ARG A 45 -5.94 -12.56 7.27
C ARG A 45 -7.44 -12.85 7.14
N ASP A 46 -8.10 -13.14 8.26
CA ASP A 46 -9.51 -13.51 8.31
C ASP A 46 -10.40 -12.29 8.60
N ASP A 47 -9.82 -11.10 8.84
CA ASP A 47 -10.56 -9.85 8.92
C ASP A 47 -11.31 -9.62 7.59
N PRO A 48 -12.66 -9.65 7.60
CA PRO A 48 -13.45 -9.63 6.37
C PRO A 48 -13.34 -8.31 5.60
N ILE A 49 -12.90 -7.24 6.27
CA ILE A 49 -12.76 -5.90 5.67
C ILE A 49 -11.34 -5.75 5.11
N MET A 50 -10.34 -6.20 5.85
CA MET A 50 -8.93 -6.04 5.46
C MET A 50 -8.45 -7.09 4.47
N ARG A 51 -9.08 -8.27 4.41
CA ARG A 51 -8.64 -9.42 3.58
C ARG A 51 -8.39 -9.06 2.12
N GLY A 52 -9.20 -8.20 1.52
CA GLY A 52 -9.02 -7.77 0.13
C GLY A 52 -7.74 -6.97 -0.13
N LEU A 53 -7.19 -6.35 0.91
CA LEU A 53 -5.98 -5.55 0.87
C LEU A 53 -4.71 -6.35 1.20
N VAL A 54 -4.84 -7.49 1.88
CA VAL A 54 -3.67 -8.29 2.30
C VAL A 54 -2.97 -8.90 1.09
N ARG A 55 -1.65 -8.73 1.01
CA ARG A 55 -0.76 -9.38 0.04
C ARG A 55 0.33 -10.12 0.79
N ASP A 56 0.61 -11.33 0.34
CA ASP A 56 1.68 -12.19 0.85
C ASP A 56 2.73 -12.30 -0.26
N GLU A 57 3.71 -11.41 -0.22
CA GLU A 57 4.72 -11.26 -1.27
C GLU A 57 6.12 -11.16 -0.65
N GLU A 58 7.15 -11.17 -1.51
CA GLU A 58 8.51 -10.96 -1.04
C GLU A 58 8.63 -9.61 -0.29
N PRO A 59 9.29 -9.57 0.88
CA PRO A 59 9.45 -8.32 1.62
C PRO A 59 10.06 -7.22 0.77
N LEU A 60 9.52 -6.00 0.88
CA LEU A 60 10.02 -4.83 0.13
C LEU A 60 11.51 -4.54 0.37
N ARG A 61 12.04 -4.98 1.51
CA ARG A 61 13.47 -4.99 1.83
C ARG A 61 13.74 -6.03 2.93
N PRO A 62 14.99 -6.51 3.06
CA PRO A 62 15.35 -7.45 4.11
C PRO A 62 14.95 -6.96 5.51
N GLY A 63 14.36 -7.85 6.31
CA GLY A 63 13.91 -7.55 7.67
C GLY A 63 12.50 -6.95 7.78
N LEU A 64 11.80 -6.74 6.66
CA LEU A 64 10.37 -6.41 6.68
C LEU A 64 9.49 -7.67 6.62
N PRO A 65 8.22 -7.58 7.07
CA PRO A 65 7.25 -8.64 6.88
C PRO A 65 6.93 -8.90 5.40
N CYS A 66 6.66 -10.16 5.06
CA CYS A 66 6.10 -10.54 3.76
C CYS A 66 4.65 -10.06 3.59
N LEU A 67 3.89 -10.05 4.69
CA LEU A 67 2.51 -9.60 4.70
C LEU A 67 2.41 -8.08 4.70
N CYS A 68 1.78 -7.53 3.66
CA CYS A 68 1.55 -6.09 3.50
C CYS A 68 0.08 -5.82 3.17
N TYR A 69 -0.39 -4.60 3.45
CA TYR A 69 -1.63 -4.11 2.87
C TYR A 69 -1.32 -3.34 1.59
N ARG A 70 -2.00 -3.69 0.49
CA ARG A 70 -1.94 -3.01 -0.80
C ARG A 70 -3.23 -2.25 -1.04
N ILE A 71 -3.12 -0.95 -1.30
CA ILE A 71 -4.24 -0.12 -1.78
C ILE A 71 -3.89 0.37 -3.17
N VAL A 72 -4.66 -0.07 -4.17
CA VAL A 72 -4.50 0.35 -5.56
C VAL A 72 -5.19 1.69 -5.79
N ALA A 73 -4.54 2.58 -6.53
CA ALA A 73 -5.05 3.88 -6.90
C ALA A 73 -4.73 4.21 -8.37
N ASN A 74 -5.51 5.12 -8.95
CA ASN A 74 -5.25 5.63 -10.29
C ASN A 74 -4.32 6.86 -10.26
N GLY A 75 -3.80 7.24 -11.42
CA GLY A 75 -2.76 8.29 -11.54
C GLY A 75 -3.03 9.63 -10.87
N PRO A 76 -4.26 10.18 -10.91
CA PRO A 76 -4.57 11.44 -10.21
C PRO A 76 -4.28 11.43 -8.70
N TYR A 77 -4.23 10.26 -8.06
CA TYR A 77 -3.96 10.15 -6.62
C TYR A 77 -2.47 9.96 -6.28
N ARG A 78 -1.58 9.81 -7.27
CA ARG A 78 -0.13 9.59 -7.00
C ARG A 78 0.46 10.68 -6.12
N GLU A 79 0.38 11.93 -6.55
CA GLU A 79 0.95 13.07 -5.83
C GLU A 79 0.32 13.25 -4.43
N PRO A 80 -1.03 13.28 -4.29
CA PRO A 80 -1.67 13.34 -2.97
C PRO A 80 -1.23 12.24 -2.00
N MET A 81 -1.01 11.00 -2.49
CA MET A 81 -0.52 9.90 -1.65
C MET A 81 0.91 10.17 -1.17
N ILE A 82 1.81 10.57 -2.07
CA ILE A 82 3.21 10.87 -1.72
C ILE A 82 3.27 12.01 -0.70
N GLU A 83 2.50 13.07 -0.91
CA GLU A 83 2.41 14.20 0.01
C GLU A 83 1.92 13.76 1.40
N ALA A 84 0.85 12.96 1.47
CA ALA A 84 0.33 12.45 2.73
C ALA A 84 1.36 11.60 3.49
N ILE A 85 2.11 10.73 2.79
CA ILE A 85 3.14 9.89 3.41
C ILE A 85 4.29 10.77 3.92
N ARG A 86 4.75 11.73 3.12
CA ARG A 86 5.82 12.66 3.52
C ARG A 86 5.41 13.51 4.72
N GLN A 87 4.15 13.92 4.79
CA GLN A 87 3.62 14.72 5.89
C GLN A 87 3.48 13.92 7.18
N HIS A 88 2.94 12.69 7.11
CA HIS A 88 2.54 11.93 8.29
C HIS A 88 3.54 10.86 8.73
N ALA A 89 4.30 10.29 7.80
CA ALA A 89 5.18 9.15 8.04
C ALA A 89 6.51 9.22 7.25
N PRO A 90 7.23 10.36 7.23
CA PRO A 90 8.42 10.52 6.38
C PRO A 90 9.52 9.50 6.70
N ARG A 91 9.61 9.04 7.95
CA ARG A 91 10.60 8.04 8.39
C ARG A 91 10.30 6.61 7.93
N LEU A 92 9.06 6.34 7.52
CA LEU A 92 8.63 5.03 7.05
C LEU A 92 8.77 4.87 5.53
N TRP A 93 8.96 5.99 4.82
CA TRP A 93 8.92 6.05 3.38
C TRP A 93 10.13 5.39 2.72
N LEU A 94 9.87 4.42 1.82
CA LEU A 94 10.90 3.72 1.05
C LEU A 94 11.13 4.32 -0.34
N GLY A 95 10.27 5.24 -0.77
CA GLY A 95 10.30 5.76 -2.13
C GLY A 95 9.31 5.06 -3.05
N GLU A 96 9.50 5.32 -4.33
CA GLU A 96 8.69 4.79 -5.41
C GLU A 96 9.48 3.71 -6.15
N THR A 97 8.80 2.67 -6.63
CA THR A 97 9.45 1.57 -7.35
C THR A 97 8.59 1.13 -8.53
N GLU A 98 9.21 1.02 -9.70
CA GLU A 98 8.58 0.46 -10.89
C GLU A 98 8.39 -1.06 -10.71
N ARG A 99 7.23 -1.56 -11.10
CA ARG A 99 6.89 -2.98 -11.16
C ARG A 99 6.61 -3.38 -12.60
N GLU A 100 6.59 -4.68 -12.83
CA GLU A 100 6.30 -5.26 -14.13
C GLU A 100 4.96 -4.74 -14.69
N PRO A 101 4.80 -4.61 -16.02
CA PRO A 101 3.53 -4.24 -16.62
C PRO A 101 2.38 -5.12 -16.10
N ASP A 102 1.21 -4.52 -15.89
CA ASP A 102 0.02 -5.19 -15.37
C ASP A 102 0.18 -5.86 -13.98
N TYR A 103 1.22 -5.53 -13.23
CA TYR A 103 1.50 -6.10 -11.89
C TYR A 103 0.32 -6.02 -10.91
N PHE A 104 -0.55 -5.01 -11.02
CA PHE A 104 -1.71 -4.86 -10.14
C PHE A 104 -2.92 -5.72 -10.56
N GLY A 105 -2.84 -6.42 -11.69
CA GLY A 105 -3.94 -7.15 -12.30
C GLY A 105 -5.02 -6.24 -12.88
N ARG A 106 -6.06 -6.84 -13.47
CA ARG A 106 -7.32 -6.14 -13.76
C ARG A 106 -8.17 -6.11 -12.48
N PRO A 107 -8.80 -4.98 -12.11
CA PRO A 107 -9.84 -5.01 -11.08
C PRO A 107 -10.93 -5.99 -11.51
N ALA A 108 -11.32 -6.88 -10.60
CA ALA A 108 -12.42 -7.83 -10.79
C ALA A 108 -13.78 -7.12 -10.78
#